data_AF-A0A2I0FN00-F1
#
_entry.id   AF-A0A2I0FN00-F1
#
_cell.length_a   1.000
_cell.length_b   1.000
_cell.length_c   1.000
_cell.angle_alpha   90.00
_cell.angle_beta   90.00
_cell.angle_gamma   90.00
#
_symmetry.space_group_name_H-M   'P 1'
#
loop_
_entity.id
_entity.type
_entity.pdbx_description
1 polymer ?
#
loop_
_entity_poly.entity_id
_entity_poly.type
_entity_poly.pdbx_seq_one_letter_code
_entity_poly.pdbx_strand_id
1 'polypeptide(L)' 'MTKLVNRISFEQAEHAISYASHSLHIEGFDVTHEDCNFVRSVLTGEKTEAQFHKAIRNRFDV' A
#
# COMPACT_ATOMS: atom_id res chain seq x y z
N MET A 1 -7.20 15.70 9.13
CA MET A 1 -6.12 15.29 8.22
C MET A 1 -5.04 14.57 9.02
N THR A 2 -5.22 13.29 9.30
CA THR A 2 -4.15 12.46 9.88
C THR A 2 -3.16 12.13 8.76
N LYS A 3 -2.02 12.83 8.75
CA LYS A 3 -0.86 12.39 7.96
C LYS A 3 -0.33 11.12 8.63
N LEU A 4 0.04 10.12 7.82
CA LEU A 4 0.81 8.97 8.33
C LEU A 4 2.02 9.51 9.11
N VAL A 5 2.06 9.16 10.39
CA VAL A 5 2.99 9.74 11.38
C VAL A 5 4.44 9.26 11.11
N ASN A 6 4.60 8.19 10.34
CA ASN A 6 5.88 7.60 9.94
C ASN A 6 5.96 7.46 8.41
N ARG A 7 6.22 8.56 7.70
CA ARG A 7 6.61 8.50 6.30
C ARG A 7 7.97 7.84 6.21
N ILE A 8 8.07 6.78 5.42
CA ILE A 8 9.33 6.06 5.21
C ILE A 8 9.92 6.41 3.85
N SER A 9 11.21 6.14 3.67
CA SER A 9 11.86 6.34 2.37
C SER A 9 11.26 5.39 1.32
N PHE A 10 11.45 5.75 0.05
CA PHE A 10 11.04 4.89 -1.07
C PHE A 10 11.64 3.49 -0.94
N GLU A 11 12.94 3.39 -0.64
CA GLU A 11 13.65 2.12 -0.49
C GLU A 11 13.11 1.28 0.67
N GLN A 12 12.81 1.91 1.82
CA GLN A 12 12.18 1.23 2.95
C GLN A 12 10.79 0.71 2.60
N ALA A 13 10.01 1.48 1.84
CA ALA A 13 8.69 1.07 1.37
C ALA A 13 8.78 -0.11 0.41
N GLU A 14 9.69 -0.07 -0.57
CA GLU A 14 9.94 -1.18 -1.50
C GLU A 14 10.31 -2.46 -0.77
N HIS A 15 11.22 -2.39 0.21
CA HIS A 15 11.60 -3.55 1.01
C HIS A 15 10.41 -4.15 1.79
N ALA A 16 9.61 -3.30 2.44
CA ALA A 16 8.43 -3.74 3.19
C ALA A 16 7.36 -4.37 2.28
N ILE A 17 7.10 -3.75 1.13
CA ILE A 17 6.14 -4.24 0.13
C ILE A 17 6.60 -5.56 -0.47
N SER A 18 7.90 -5.70 -0.79
CA SER A 18 8.45 -6.95 -1.33
C SER A 18 8.22 -8.12 -0.36
N TYR A 19 8.50 -7.94 0.93
CA TYR A 19 8.23 -8.96 1.95
C TYR A 19 6.74 -9.28 2.08
N ALA A 20 5.88 -8.27 2.18
CA ALA A 20 4.44 -8.45 2.32
C ALA A 20 3.84 -9.15 1.08
N SER A 21 4.22 -8.70 -0.11
CA SER A 21 3.79 -9.28 -1.39
C SER A 21 4.23 -10.73 -1.52
N HIS A 22 5.45 -11.06 -1.11
CA HIS A 22 5.94 -12.44 -1.12
C HIS A 22 5.11 -13.32 -0.18
N SER A 23 4.84 -12.87 1.05
CA SER A 23 4.01 -13.63 2.00
C SER A 23 2.60 -13.88 1.47
N LEU A 24 1.98 -12.87 0.86
CA LEU A 24 0.65 -13.01 0.24
C LEU A 24 0.66 -13.97 -0.95
N HIS A 25 1.72 -13.93 -1.76
CA HIS A 25 1.88 -14.84 -2.89
C HIS A 25 2.02 -16.31 -2.45
N ILE A 26 2.77 -16.57 -1.37
CA ILE A 26 2.89 -17.93 -0.79
C ILE A 26 1.53 -18.48 -0.33
N GLU A 27 0.67 -17.60 0.19
CA GLU A 27 -0.71 -17.93 0.59
C GLU A 27 -1.68 -18.02 -0.61
N GLY A 28 -1.20 -17.84 -1.84
CA GLY A 28 -1.99 -17.96 -3.07
C GLY A 28 -2.76 -16.70 -3.47
N PHE A 29 -2.48 -15.54 -2.84
CA PHE A 29 -3.06 -14.26 -3.25
C PHE A 29 -2.25 -13.66 -4.42
N ASP A 30 -2.98 -13.08 -5.37
CA ASP A 30 -2.38 -12.28 -6.43
C ASP A 30 -2.19 -10.84 -5.95
N VAL A 31 -0.95 -10.36 -5.99
CA VAL A 31 -0.59 -8.98 -5.63
C VAL A 31 -0.07 -8.32 -6.88
N THR A 32 -0.86 -7.40 -7.42
CA THR A 32 -0.49 -6.74 -8.67
C THR A 32 0.53 -5.65 -8.45
N HIS A 33 1.25 -5.30 -9.52
CA HIS A 33 2.15 -4.15 -9.51
C HIS A 33 1.41 -2.83 -9.18
N GLU A 34 0.14 -2.73 -9.56
CA GLU A 34 -0.71 -1.58 -9.21
C GLU A 34 -0.95 -1.49 -7.70
N ASP A 35 -1.23 -2.62 -7.05
CA ASP A 35 -1.45 -2.67 -5.60
C ASP A 35 -0.19 -2.28 -4.83
N CYS A 36 0.98 -2.78 -5.26
CA CYS A 36 2.28 -2.39 -4.72
C CYS A 36 2.53 -0.89 -4.84
N ASN A 37 2.34 -0.31 -6.04
CA ASN A 37 2.50 1.13 -6.27
C ASN A 37 1.53 1.95 -5.42
N PHE A 38 0.29 1.48 -5.27
CA PHE A 38 -0.72 2.15 -4.48
C PHE A 38 -0.33 2.20 -3.00
N VAL A 39 0.05 1.06 -2.40
CA VAL A 39 0.52 1.00 -1.02
C VAL A 39 1.77 1.84 -0.81
N ARG A 40 2.73 1.79 -1.74
CA ARG A 40 3.94 2.63 -1.69
C ARG A 40 3.61 4.10 -1.60
N SER A 41 2.71 4.59 -2.45
CA SER A 41 2.31 6.01 -2.48
C SER A 41 1.72 6.46 -1.13
N VAL A 42 1.10 5.55 -0.37
CA VAL A 42 0.59 5.84 0.97
C VAL A 42 1.73 5.87 1.99
N LEU A 43 2.64 4.90 1.95
CA LEU A 43 3.78 4.80 2.87
C LEU A 43 4.79 5.96 2.72
N THR A 44 5.01 6.44 1.49
CA THR A 44 5.86 7.60 1.20
C THR A 44 5.13 8.93 1.42
N GLY A 45 3.80 8.89 1.60
CA GLY A 45 2.96 10.05 1.90
C GLY A 45 2.55 10.88 0.68
N GLU A 46 2.71 10.36 -0.54
CA GLU A 46 2.12 10.90 -1.78
C GLU A 46 0.59 10.83 -1.75
N LYS A 47 0.03 9.78 -1.13
CA LYS A 47 -1.39 9.63 -0.81
C LYS A 47 -1.60 9.59 0.69
N THR A 48 -2.76 10.08 1.12
CA THR A 48 -3.20 9.99 2.52
C THR A 48 -3.89 8.66 2.80
N GLU A 49 -3.90 8.24 4.05
CA GLU A 49 -4.63 7.05 4.49
C GLU A 49 -6.14 7.17 4.20
N ALA A 50 -6.72 8.37 4.31
CA ALA A 50 -8.11 8.61 3.96
C ALA A 50 -8.39 8.38 2.46
N GLN A 51 -7.46 8.77 1.59
CA GLN A 51 -7.56 8.49 0.15
C GLN A 51 -7.38 7.00 -0.14
N PHE A 52 -6.51 6.31 0.61
CA PHE A 52 -6.38 4.85 0.54
C PHE A 52 -7.70 4.16 0.85
N HIS A 53 -8.26 4.40 2.04
CA HIS A 53 -9.54 3.81 2.47
C HIS A 53 -10.70 4.15 1.53
N LYS A 54 -10.72 5.36 0.97
CA LYS A 54 -11.75 5.74 -0.02
C LYS A 54 -11.60 4.94 -1.32
N ALA A 55 -10.39 4.77 -1.82
CA ALA A 55 -10.15 4.02 -3.06
C ALA A 55 -10.49 2.54 -2.90
N ILE A 56 -10.11 1.92 -1.78
CA ILE A 56 -10.44 0.51 -1.48
C ILE A 56 -11.95 0.32 -1.42
N ARG A 57 -12.68 1.16 -0.68
CA ARG A 57 -14.15 1.11 -0.64
C ARG A 57 -14.78 1.24 -2.02
N ASN A 58 -14.31 2.16 -2.84
CA ASN A 58 -14.80 2.32 -4.20
C ASN A 58 -14.48 1.13 -5.12
N ARG A 59 -13.33 0.45 -4.93
CA ARG A 59 -12.90 -0.67 -5.77
C ARG A 59 -13.65 -1.96 -5.47
N PHE A 60 -14.03 -2.16 -4.21
CA PHE A 60 -14.67 -3.39 -3.75
C PHE A 60 -16.14 -3.22 -3.36
N ASP A 61 -16.70 -2.00 -3.45
CA ASP A 61 -18.06 -1.63 -3.05
C ASP A 61 -18.38 -2.04 -1.59
N VAL A 62 -17.45 -1.72 -0.68
CA VAL A 62 -17.50 -2.07 0.76
C VAL A 62 -17.58 -0.86 1.68
#